data_AF-A0AAE7D8W5-F1
#
_entry.id   AF-A0AAE7D8W5-F1
#
_cell.length_a   1.000
_cell.length_b   1.000
_cell.length_c   1.000
_cell.angle_alpha   90.00
_cell.angle_beta   90.00
_cell.angle_gamma   90.00
#
_symmetry.space_group_name_H-M   'P 1'
#
loop_
_entity.id
_entity.type
_entity.pdbx_description
1 polymer ?
#
loop_
_entity_poly.entity_id
_entity_poly.type
_entity_poly.pdbx_seq_one_letter_code
_entity_poly.pdbx_strand_id
1 'polypeptide(L)'
;MKSQTNNVYDTIIFDLGSVLIDWNPRYLYRKIFATEAEIDNFLQNICTSDWNEEQDAGRSLQEATEMLVSSYPAHEAQIRAYYGRWKEMLGGEISGSVQLLRQLKDSGKYRLYALTNWSNETFPLALVEFPFLQWFDGIVVSGRERQRKPFPSFYQLLLNRYQVDAEHALFIDDNLRNVKAAEEQGIDSVHFVHPEQLKDVLVSKNILN
;
A
#
# COMPACT_ATOMS: atom_id res chain seq x y z
N MET A 1 -10.18 28.41 -16.63
CA MET A 1 -8.72 28.15 -16.64
C MET A 1 -8.29 28.08 -15.18
N LYS A 2 -8.04 26.87 -14.65
CA LYS A 2 -7.48 26.75 -13.30
C LYS A 2 -6.01 27.16 -13.39
N SER A 3 -5.65 28.18 -12.63
CA SER A 3 -4.28 28.60 -12.37
C SER A 3 -3.45 27.36 -12.03
N GLN A 4 -2.43 27.04 -12.83
CA GLN A 4 -1.35 26.16 -12.41
C GLN A 4 -0.58 26.91 -11.33
N THR A 5 -0.96 26.70 -10.07
CA THR A 5 -0.06 27.02 -8.97
C THR A 5 1.16 26.12 -9.15
N ASN A 6 2.34 26.72 -9.27
CA ASN A 6 3.59 25.98 -9.13
C ASN A 6 3.68 25.53 -7.68
N ASN A 7 2.99 24.45 -7.32
CA ASN A 7 3.14 23.83 -6.01
C ASN A 7 4.58 23.32 -5.93
N VAL A 8 5.36 23.94 -5.05
CA VAL A 8 6.69 23.47 -4.71
C VAL A 8 6.47 22.33 -3.71
N TYR A 9 6.67 21.09 -4.15
CA TYR A 9 6.59 19.94 -3.25
C TYR A 9 7.89 19.84 -2.44
N ASP A 10 7.78 19.58 -1.15
CA ASP A 10 8.92 19.20 -0.30
C ASP A 10 8.80 17.76 0.23
N THR A 11 7.61 17.16 0.10
CA THR A 11 7.28 15.85 0.66
C THR A 11 6.60 14.97 -0.36
N ILE A 12 7.06 13.72 -0.48
CA ILE A 12 6.42 12.70 -1.31
C ILE A 12 6.02 11.53 -0.42
N ILE A 13 4.73 11.17 -0.47
CA ILE A 13 4.11 10.10 0.32
C ILE A 13 3.71 8.97 -0.62
N PHE A 14 4.22 7.77 -0.37
CA PHE A 14 3.92 6.58 -1.18
C PHE A 14 2.99 5.61 -0.44
N ASP A 15 2.04 5.01 -1.16
CA ASP A 15 1.63 3.65 -0.80
C ASP A 15 2.72 2.64 -1.16
N LEU A 16 2.66 1.45 -0.55
CA LEU A 16 3.61 0.39 -0.76
C LEU A 16 3.04 -0.72 -1.65
N GLY A 17 1.91 -1.32 -1.26
CA GLY A 17 1.27 -2.40 -2.02
C GLY A 17 0.81 -1.88 -3.39
N SER A 18 1.04 -2.66 -4.45
CA SER A 18 0.71 -2.33 -5.85
C SER A 18 1.37 -1.05 -6.42
N VAL A 19 2.10 -0.28 -5.61
CA VAL A 19 2.85 0.92 -6.04
C VAL A 19 4.35 0.63 -6.08
N LEU A 20 4.92 0.09 -5.00
CA LEU A 20 6.35 -0.25 -4.89
C LEU A 20 6.58 -1.76 -4.77
N ILE A 21 5.63 -2.49 -4.20
CA ILE A 21 5.69 -3.93 -3.99
C ILE A 21 4.49 -4.55 -4.68
N ASP A 22 4.73 -5.49 -5.58
CA ASP A 22 3.66 -6.26 -6.21
C ASP A 22 3.10 -7.25 -5.16
N TRP A 23 1.88 -7.00 -4.70
CA TRP A 23 1.16 -7.88 -3.79
C TRP A 23 -0.09 -8.40 -4.48
N ASN A 24 -0.20 -9.72 -4.60
CA ASN A 24 -1.35 -10.36 -5.22
C ASN A 24 -1.60 -11.75 -4.59
N PRO A 25 -2.71 -11.97 -3.87
CA PRO A 25 -3.02 -13.28 -3.28
C PRO A 25 -3.12 -14.39 -4.32
N ARG A 26 -3.41 -14.06 -5.59
CA ARG A 26 -3.47 -15.05 -6.69
C ARG A 26 -2.15 -15.75 -6.93
N TYR A 27 -1.00 -15.13 -6.65
CA TYR A 27 0.30 -15.78 -6.82
C TYR A 27 0.44 -17.03 -5.96
N LEU A 28 -0.06 -16.96 -4.72
CA LEU A 28 -0.17 -18.14 -3.87
C LEU A 28 -1.23 -19.11 -4.40
N TYR A 29 -2.44 -18.62 -4.66
CA TYR A 29 -3.57 -19.51 -4.91
C TYR A 29 -3.53 -20.24 -6.25
N ARG A 30 -2.78 -19.75 -7.25
CA ARG A 30 -2.41 -20.51 -8.46
C ARG A 30 -1.59 -21.78 -8.19
N LYS A 31 -0.98 -21.87 -7.00
CA LYS A 31 -0.24 -23.06 -6.55
C LYS A 31 -1.11 -24.00 -5.70
N ILE A 32 -2.35 -23.61 -5.39
CA ILE A 32 -3.26 -24.34 -4.50
C ILE A 32 -4.46 -24.88 -5.29
N PHE A 33 -5.06 -24.03 -6.12
CA PHE A 33 -6.21 -24.38 -6.95
C PHE A 33 -5.78 -24.67 -8.39
N ALA A 34 -6.59 -25.46 -9.09
CA ALA A 34 -6.29 -25.86 -10.46
C ALA A 34 -6.74 -24.82 -11.49
N THR A 35 -7.75 -24.02 -11.16
CA THR A 35 -8.38 -23.06 -12.09
C THR A 35 -8.53 -21.67 -11.50
N GLU A 36 -8.50 -20.63 -12.35
CA GLU A 36 -8.77 -19.25 -11.91
C GLU A 36 -10.18 -19.09 -11.33
N ALA A 37 -11.17 -19.86 -11.81
CA ALA A 37 -12.54 -19.82 -11.29
C ALA A 37 -12.63 -20.27 -9.82
N GLU A 38 -11.82 -21.26 -9.41
CA GLU A 38 -11.73 -21.66 -8.00
C GLU A 38 -11.07 -20.58 -7.14
N ILE A 39 -10.02 -19.94 -7.66
CA ILE A 39 -9.34 -18.82 -6.99
C ILE A 39 -10.30 -17.65 -6.82
N ASP A 40 -11.03 -17.30 -7.88
CA ASP A 40 -12.06 -16.25 -7.89
C ASP A 40 -13.10 -16.53 -6.82
N ASN A 41 -13.69 -17.73 -6.84
CA ASN A 41 -14.70 -18.12 -5.87
C ASN A 41 -14.17 -18.06 -4.43
N PHE A 42 -12.94 -18.52 -4.19
CA PHE A 42 -12.34 -18.50 -2.86
C PHE A 42 -12.05 -17.08 -2.35
N LEU A 43 -11.46 -16.22 -3.19
CA LEU A 43 -11.13 -14.84 -2.83
C LEU A 43 -12.34 -13.89 -2.86
N GLN A 44 -13.45 -14.26 -3.50
CA GLN A 44 -14.68 -13.46 -3.48
C GLN A 44 -15.61 -13.84 -2.33
N ASN A 45 -15.58 -15.08 -1.85
CA ASN A 45 -16.56 -15.58 -0.89
C ASN A 45 -15.98 -16.01 0.47
N ILE A 46 -14.68 -16.26 0.58
CA ILE A 46 -14.05 -16.77 1.82
C ILE A 46 -12.96 -15.81 2.31
N CYS A 47 -11.80 -15.78 1.65
CA CYS A 47 -10.72 -14.84 1.99
C CYS A 47 -10.89 -13.54 1.20
N THR A 48 -11.95 -12.80 1.51
CA THR A 48 -12.35 -11.61 0.77
C THR A 48 -11.43 -10.41 1.00
N SER A 49 -11.47 -9.44 0.08
CA SER A 49 -10.77 -8.16 0.27
C SER A 49 -11.23 -7.46 1.54
N ASP A 50 -12.55 -7.39 1.78
CA ASP A 50 -13.12 -6.79 3.00
C ASP A 50 -12.64 -7.52 4.24
N TRP A 51 -12.56 -8.86 4.20
CA TRP A 51 -11.99 -9.63 5.29
C TRP A 51 -10.51 -9.27 5.52
N ASN A 52 -9.71 -9.09 4.47
CA ASN A 52 -8.29 -8.69 4.56
C ASN A 52 -8.10 -7.24 5.07
N GLU A 53 -9.01 -6.32 4.73
CA GLU A 53 -8.94 -4.92 5.17
C GLU A 53 -9.06 -4.79 6.70
N GLU A 54 -9.67 -5.76 7.40
CA GLU A 54 -9.78 -5.76 8.85
C GLU A 54 -8.46 -6.05 9.58
N GLN A 55 -7.56 -6.85 8.99
CA GLN A 55 -6.22 -7.07 9.55
C GLN A 55 -5.33 -5.86 9.27
N ASP A 56 -5.54 -5.18 8.14
CA ASP A 56 -4.95 -3.87 7.90
C ASP A 56 -5.51 -2.83 8.91
N ALA A 57 -6.71 -3.02 9.44
CA ALA A 57 -7.26 -2.21 10.55
C ALA A 57 -6.82 -2.69 11.95
N GLY A 58 -6.00 -3.74 12.05
CA GLY A 58 -5.39 -4.20 13.30
C GLY A 58 -6.00 -5.46 13.92
N ARG A 59 -6.92 -6.16 13.24
CA ARG A 59 -7.33 -7.52 13.64
C ARG A 59 -6.14 -8.48 13.51
N SER A 60 -5.97 -9.38 14.49
CA SER A 60 -4.88 -10.35 14.43
C SER A 60 -5.06 -11.38 13.32
N LEU A 61 -3.96 -11.87 12.75
CA LEU A 61 -3.98 -12.92 11.74
C LEU A 61 -4.57 -14.22 12.30
N GLN A 62 -4.28 -14.53 13.57
CA GLN A 62 -4.83 -15.70 14.25
C GLN A 62 -6.35 -15.64 14.33
N GLU A 63 -6.91 -14.53 14.87
CA GLU A 63 -8.36 -14.35 14.97
C GLU A 63 -9.03 -14.41 13.60
N ALA A 64 -8.43 -13.74 12.61
CA ALA A 64 -8.88 -13.73 11.24
C ALA A 64 -8.97 -15.14 10.63
N THR A 65 -7.92 -15.94 10.80
CA THR A 65 -7.83 -17.31 10.30
C THR A 65 -8.84 -18.21 11.01
N GLU A 66 -8.90 -18.20 12.34
CA GLU A 66 -9.80 -19.09 13.08
C GLU A 66 -11.28 -18.77 12.85
N MET A 67 -11.63 -17.49 12.64
CA MET A 67 -12.98 -17.07 12.25
C MET A 67 -13.42 -17.74 10.94
N LEU A 68 -12.58 -17.70 9.91
CA LEU A 68 -12.89 -18.32 8.62
C LEU A 68 -12.84 -19.85 8.68
N VAL A 69 -11.87 -20.45 9.39
CA VAL A 69 -11.79 -21.91 9.56
C VAL A 69 -13.06 -22.44 10.23
N SER A 70 -13.57 -21.75 11.25
CA SER A 70 -14.82 -22.12 11.93
C SER A 70 -16.04 -22.04 11.01
N SER A 71 -16.05 -21.06 10.10
CA SER A 71 -17.18 -20.82 9.18
C SER A 71 -17.13 -21.71 7.93
N TYR A 72 -15.92 -22.10 7.50
CA TYR A 72 -15.65 -22.84 6.27
C TYR A 72 -14.66 -23.99 6.53
N PRO A 73 -15.00 -24.99 7.37
CA PRO A 73 -14.07 -26.03 7.78
C PRO A 73 -13.55 -26.88 6.61
N ALA A 74 -14.34 -27.03 5.54
CA ALA A 74 -13.91 -27.74 4.33
C ALA A 74 -12.75 -27.04 3.57
N HIS A 75 -12.50 -25.76 3.86
CA HIS A 75 -11.44 -24.95 3.24
C HIS A 75 -10.31 -24.60 4.21
N GLU A 76 -10.20 -25.29 5.34
CA GLU A 76 -9.24 -24.97 6.39
C GLU A 76 -7.80 -24.82 5.87
N ALA A 77 -7.34 -25.78 5.05
CA ALA A 77 -5.98 -25.76 4.52
C ALA A 77 -5.71 -24.51 3.66
N GLN A 78 -6.67 -24.12 2.83
CA GLN A 78 -6.60 -22.95 1.95
C GLN A 78 -6.64 -21.66 2.77
N ILE A 79 -7.51 -21.58 3.78
CA ILE A 79 -7.60 -20.41 4.68
C ILE A 79 -6.30 -20.22 5.45
N ARG A 80 -5.76 -21.29 6.05
CA ARG A 80 -4.48 -21.23 6.77
C ARG A 80 -3.31 -20.86 5.85
N ALA A 81 -3.37 -21.23 4.57
CA ALA A 81 -2.35 -20.85 3.60
C ALA A 81 -2.28 -19.34 3.38
N TYR A 82 -3.38 -18.58 3.53
CA TYR A 82 -3.40 -17.13 3.28
C TYR A 82 -2.27 -16.40 4.03
N TYR A 83 -2.19 -16.60 5.35
CA TYR A 83 -1.12 -16.00 6.16
C TYR A 83 0.08 -16.91 6.36
N GLY A 84 -0.11 -18.24 6.41
CA GLY A 84 0.98 -19.20 6.54
C GLY A 84 1.94 -19.23 5.35
N ARG A 85 1.47 -18.82 4.17
CA ARG A 85 2.25 -18.72 2.92
C ARG A 85 2.19 -17.31 2.32
N TRP A 86 1.95 -16.29 3.15
CA TRP A 86 1.75 -14.90 2.71
C TRP A 86 2.88 -14.36 1.83
N LYS A 87 4.14 -14.75 2.10
CA LYS A 87 5.29 -14.35 1.27
C LYS A 87 5.14 -14.76 -0.21
N GLU A 88 4.44 -15.85 -0.49
CA GLU A 88 4.21 -16.30 -1.87
C GLU A 88 3.16 -15.46 -2.61
N MET A 89 2.52 -14.50 -1.92
CA MET A 89 1.66 -13.48 -2.53
C MET A 89 2.46 -12.26 -3.00
N LEU A 90 3.75 -12.17 -2.68
CA LEU A 90 4.61 -11.07 -3.11
C LEU A 90 5.23 -11.41 -4.47
N GLY A 91 4.96 -10.60 -5.49
CA GLY A 91 5.58 -10.66 -6.82
C GLY A 91 6.99 -10.04 -6.87
N GLY A 92 7.42 -9.40 -5.77
CA GLY A 92 8.68 -8.70 -5.66
C GLY A 92 8.51 -7.19 -5.73
N GLU A 93 9.62 -6.49 -5.94
CA GLU A 93 9.59 -5.04 -6.13
C GLU A 93 9.08 -4.66 -7.53
N ILE A 94 8.32 -3.57 -7.61
CA ILE A 94 7.98 -2.95 -8.89
C ILE A 94 9.18 -2.09 -9.30
N SER A 95 10.10 -2.69 -10.06
CA SER A 95 11.43 -2.11 -10.30
C SER A 95 11.41 -0.68 -10.84
N GLY A 96 10.47 -0.34 -11.74
CA GLY A 96 10.32 1.03 -12.24
C GLY A 96 9.97 2.02 -11.12
N SER A 97 9.03 1.67 -10.24
CA SER A 97 8.64 2.52 -9.11
C SER A 97 9.76 2.66 -8.09
N VAL A 98 10.48 1.58 -7.78
CA VAL A 98 11.61 1.62 -6.85
C VAL A 98 12.78 2.44 -7.42
N GLN A 99 12.99 2.41 -8.74
CA GLN A 99 13.95 3.31 -9.40
C GLN A 99 13.56 4.78 -9.25
N LEU A 100 12.27 5.13 -9.41
CA LEU A 100 11.80 6.50 -9.17
C LEU A 100 11.98 6.90 -7.70
N LEU A 101 11.62 6.04 -6.75
CA LEU A 101 11.87 6.28 -5.32
C LEU A 101 13.36 6.52 -5.03
N ARG A 102 14.24 5.72 -5.63
CA ARG A 102 15.69 5.90 -5.51
C ARG A 102 16.14 7.25 -6.05
N GLN A 103 15.66 7.67 -7.22
CA GLN A 103 15.99 8.98 -7.79
C GLN A 103 15.55 10.12 -6.87
N LEU A 104 14.34 10.04 -6.31
CA LEU A 104 13.84 11.02 -5.35
C LEU A 104 14.73 11.05 -4.10
N LYS A 105 15.11 9.88 -3.56
CA LYS A 105 16.01 9.76 -2.41
C LYS A 105 17.37 10.39 -2.69
N ASP A 106 18.01 9.98 -3.77
CA ASP A 106 19.38 10.37 -4.13
C ASP A 106 19.46 11.87 -4.45
N SER A 107 18.34 12.50 -4.83
CA SER A 107 18.26 13.95 -5.01
C SER A 107 18.47 14.74 -3.70
N GLY A 108 18.11 14.16 -2.55
CA GLY A 108 18.13 14.82 -1.24
C GLY A 108 17.17 16.01 -1.09
N LYS A 109 16.28 16.24 -2.06
CA LYS A 109 15.37 17.40 -2.08
C LYS A 109 14.08 17.18 -1.32
N TYR A 110 13.63 15.93 -1.23
CA TYR A 110 12.30 15.57 -0.73
C TYR A 110 12.38 14.75 0.54
N ARG A 111 11.44 15.01 1.45
CA ARG A 111 11.12 14.11 2.55
C ARG A 111 10.28 12.96 1.98
N LEU A 112 10.66 11.73 2.28
CA LEU A 112 10.02 10.54 1.74
C LEU A 112 9.29 9.81 2.85
N TYR A 113 7.97 9.71 2.73
CA TYR A 113 7.13 8.97 3.68
C TYR A 113 6.36 7.85 2.98
N ALA A 114 5.94 6.87 3.76
CA ALA A 114 4.97 5.87 3.31
C ALA A 114 3.73 5.86 4.21
N LEU A 115 2.55 5.74 3.57
CA LEU A 115 1.25 5.61 4.22
C LEU A 115 0.54 4.38 3.66
N THR A 116 0.62 3.26 4.38
CA THR A 116 0.23 1.96 3.83
C THR A 116 -0.86 1.27 4.63
N ASN A 117 -1.81 0.66 3.90
CA ASN A 117 -2.71 -0.32 4.48
C ASN A 117 -1.96 -1.66 4.51
N TRP A 118 -1.52 -2.07 5.69
CA TRP A 118 -0.75 -3.29 5.87
C TRP A 118 -0.90 -3.81 7.29
N SER A 119 -1.13 -5.12 7.44
CA SER A 119 -1.15 -5.78 8.73
C SER A 119 0.15 -5.57 9.53
N ASN A 120 0.01 -5.32 10.83
CA ASN A 120 1.14 -5.20 11.75
C ASN A 120 2.00 -6.48 11.80
N GLU A 121 1.39 -7.65 11.60
CA GLU A 121 2.08 -8.94 11.76
C GLU A 121 2.93 -9.32 10.55
N THR A 122 2.54 -8.90 9.33
CA THR A 122 3.29 -9.19 8.11
C THR A 122 4.27 -8.08 7.71
N PHE A 123 4.02 -6.83 8.12
CA PHE A 123 4.90 -5.71 7.76
C PHE A 123 6.38 -5.88 8.21
N PRO A 124 6.70 -6.41 9.40
CA PRO A 124 8.09 -6.73 9.77
C PRO A 124 8.78 -7.70 8.81
N LEU A 125 8.04 -8.62 8.19
CA LEU A 125 8.58 -9.55 7.19
C LEU A 125 8.92 -8.79 5.90
N ALA A 126 8.07 -7.84 5.49
CA ALA A 126 8.33 -7.00 4.32
C ALA A 126 9.59 -6.14 4.50
N LEU A 127 9.85 -5.61 5.70
CA LEU A 127 11.07 -4.84 6.00
C LEU A 127 12.36 -5.65 5.81
N VAL A 128 12.31 -6.96 6.07
CA VAL A 128 13.45 -7.87 5.85
C VAL A 128 13.59 -8.20 4.36
N GLU A 129 12.48 -8.41 3.67
CA GLU A 129 12.45 -8.81 2.25
C GLU A 129 12.83 -7.66 1.30
N PHE A 130 12.46 -6.42 1.64
CA PHE A 130 12.61 -5.25 0.80
C PHE A 130 13.47 -4.16 1.47
N PRO A 131 14.80 -4.23 1.34
CA PRO A 131 15.72 -3.27 1.98
C PRO A 131 15.48 -1.81 1.59
N PHE A 132 14.87 -1.53 0.43
CA PHE A 132 14.54 -0.16 0.02
C PHE A 132 13.52 0.51 0.93
N LEU A 133 12.75 -0.24 1.73
CA LEU A 133 11.84 0.34 2.71
C LEU A 133 12.59 1.17 3.78
N GLN A 134 13.89 0.94 3.97
CA GLN A 134 14.75 1.77 4.84
C GLN A 134 15.08 3.15 4.25
N TRP A 135 14.62 3.46 3.03
CA TRP A 135 14.88 4.73 2.38
C TRP A 135 13.95 5.85 2.80
N PHE A 136 12.78 5.50 3.36
CA PHE A 136 11.79 6.43 3.87
C PHE A 136 12.25 7.04 5.19
N ASP A 137 11.97 8.33 5.38
CA ASP A 137 12.18 9.05 6.62
C ASP A 137 11.17 8.64 7.70
N GLY A 138 10.06 8.01 7.29
CA GLY A 138 9.06 7.45 8.17
C GLY A 138 8.02 6.63 7.43
N ILE A 139 7.48 5.61 8.11
CA ILE A 139 6.43 4.75 7.56
C ILE A 139 5.28 4.68 8.57
N VAL A 140 4.08 5.02 8.13
CA VAL A 140 2.84 4.84 8.90
C VAL A 140 2.13 3.59 8.37
N VAL A 141 1.95 2.61 9.25
CA VAL A 141 1.45 1.27 8.92
C VAL A 141 0.08 1.08 9.57
N SER A 142 -0.96 0.88 8.78
CA SER A 142 -2.34 0.89 9.28
C SER A 142 -2.59 -0.10 10.42
N GLY A 143 -2.06 -1.33 10.31
CA GLY A 143 -2.29 -2.37 11.31
C GLY A 143 -1.63 -2.04 12.66
N ARG A 144 -0.56 -1.23 12.66
CA ARG A 144 0.07 -0.71 13.89
C ARG A 144 -0.78 0.36 14.55
N GLU A 145 -1.33 1.24 13.74
CA GLU A 145 -2.08 2.41 14.20
C GLU A 145 -3.56 2.12 14.46
N ARG A 146 -4.05 0.94 14.03
CA ARG A 146 -5.46 0.54 14.06
C ARG A 146 -6.38 1.56 13.37
N GLN A 147 -5.84 2.20 12.33
CA GLN A 147 -6.50 3.17 11.47
C GLN A 147 -5.96 2.94 10.06
N ARG A 148 -6.75 3.17 9.03
CA ARG A 148 -6.37 2.85 7.64
C ARG A 148 -6.87 3.89 6.65
N LYS A 149 -6.31 3.90 5.46
CA LYS A 149 -6.92 4.58 4.30
C LYS A 149 -8.23 3.85 3.94
N PRO A 150 -9.28 4.57 3.50
CA PRO A 150 -9.32 6.00 3.18
C PRO A 150 -9.83 6.89 4.34
N PHE A 151 -9.74 6.47 5.61
CA PHE A 151 -10.26 7.29 6.70
C PHE A 151 -9.41 8.56 6.92
N PRO A 152 -10.03 9.77 7.01
CA PRO A 152 -9.32 11.04 7.16
C PRO A 152 -8.28 11.05 8.29
N SER A 153 -8.61 10.42 9.42
CA SER A 153 -7.75 10.39 10.60
C SER A 153 -6.37 9.78 10.33
N PHE A 154 -6.27 8.86 9.37
CA PHE A 154 -5.02 8.17 9.06
C PHE A 154 -4.05 9.03 8.25
N TYR A 155 -4.55 9.86 7.32
CA TYR A 155 -3.74 10.87 6.64
C TYR A 155 -3.27 11.93 7.64
N GLN A 156 -4.20 12.44 8.48
CA GLN A 156 -3.89 13.42 9.52
C GLN A 156 -2.84 12.90 10.50
N LEU A 157 -2.83 11.59 10.80
CA LEU A 157 -1.79 10.99 11.64
C LEU A 157 -0.39 11.19 11.05
N LEU A 158 -0.19 10.94 9.76
CA LEU A 158 1.10 11.14 9.09
C LEU A 158 1.48 12.63 9.09
N LEU A 159 0.56 13.50 8.68
CA LEU A 159 0.78 14.94 8.61
C LEU A 159 1.22 15.51 9.96
N ASN A 160 0.50 15.15 11.03
CA ASN A 160 0.83 15.60 12.38
C ASN A 160 2.11 14.96 12.93
N ARG A 161 2.31 13.65 12.74
CA ARG A 161 3.47 12.94 13.28
C ARG A 161 4.78 13.48 12.71
N TYR A 162 4.80 13.78 11.42
CA TYR A 162 6.00 14.24 10.73
C TYR A 162 5.99 15.73 10.45
N GLN A 163 4.98 16.50 10.88
CA GLN A 163 4.89 17.93 10.59
C GLN A 163 5.02 18.18 9.08
N VAL A 164 4.21 17.46 8.30
CA VAL A 164 4.13 17.61 6.84
C VAL A 164 3.02 18.61 6.55
N ASP A 165 3.32 19.59 5.72
CA ASP A 165 2.31 20.50 5.17
C ASP A 165 1.61 19.82 3.98
N ALA A 166 0.28 19.69 4.08
CA ALA A 166 -0.51 19.03 3.05
C ALA A 166 -0.41 19.74 1.68
N GLU A 167 -0.32 21.08 1.67
CA GLU A 167 -0.25 21.87 0.42
C GLU A 167 1.08 21.65 -0.33
N HIS A 168 2.11 21.17 0.37
CA HIS A 168 3.45 20.90 -0.15
C HIS A 168 3.76 19.39 -0.27
N ALA A 169 2.76 18.53 -0.08
CA ALA A 169 2.89 17.09 -0.17
C ALA A 169 2.24 16.52 -1.45
N LEU A 170 2.88 15.51 -2.03
CA LEU A 170 2.31 14.67 -3.09
C LEU A 170 2.06 13.26 -2.56
N PHE A 171 0.84 12.75 -2.68
CA PHE A 171 0.50 11.37 -2.34
C PHE A 171 0.34 10.49 -3.59
N ILE A 172 0.92 9.29 -3.57
CA ILE A 172 0.92 8.35 -4.69
C ILE A 172 0.31 7.02 -4.22
N ASP A 173 -0.83 6.63 -4.80
CA ASP A 173 -1.60 5.45 -4.40
C ASP A 173 -2.34 4.86 -5.60
N ASP A 174 -2.41 3.54 -5.71
CA ASP A 174 -3.10 2.84 -6.81
C ASP A 174 -4.62 2.75 -6.58
N ASN A 175 -5.11 3.01 -5.37
CA ASN A 175 -6.52 2.96 -5.04
C ASN A 175 -7.16 4.34 -5.12
N LEU A 176 -8.02 4.55 -6.11
CA LEU A 176 -8.73 5.80 -6.31
C LEU A 176 -9.53 6.30 -5.08
N ARG A 177 -10.01 5.40 -4.20
CA ARG A 177 -10.69 5.82 -2.95
C ARG A 177 -9.70 6.50 -2.00
N ASN A 178 -8.49 6.00 -1.90
CA ASN A 178 -7.43 6.56 -1.06
C ASN A 178 -6.94 7.90 -1.63
N VAL A 179 -6.79 8.00 -2.95
CA VAL A 179 -6.41 9.24 -3.65
C VAL A 179 -7.40 10.35 -3.33
N LYS A 180 -8.70 10.11 -3.55
CA LYS A 180 -9.74 11.11 -3.29
C LYS A 180 -9.81 11.54 -1.83
N ALA A 181 -9.68 10.60 -0.91
CA ALA A 181 -9.66 10.92 0.51
C ALA A 181 -8.44 11.78 0.91
N ALA A 182 -7.27 11.56 0.30
CA ALA A 182 -6.10 12.40 0.50
C ALA A 182 -6.30 13.83 -0.04
N GLU A 183 -6.90 13.96 -1.23
CA GLU A 183 -7.28 15.25 -1.82
C GLU A 183 -8.24 16.03 -0.90
N GLU A 184 -9.20 15.35 -0.27
CA GLU A 184 -10.10 15.96 0.72
C GLU A 184 -9.37 16.44 1.98
N GLN A 185 -8.17 15.92 2.26
CA GLN A 185 -7.28 16.41 3.33
C GLN A 185 -6.33 17.52 2.87
N GLY A 186 -6.46 18.00 1.63
CA GLY A 186 -5.60 19.04 1.06
C GLY A 186 -4.28 18.51 0.49
N ILE A 187 -4.10 17.20 0.38
CA ILE A 187 -2.88 16.59 -0.16
C ILE A 187 -3.06 16.41 -1.67
N ASP A 188 -2.20 17.05 -2.47
CA ASP A 188 -2.19 16.80 -3.91
C ASP A 188 -1.83 15.33 -4.17
N SER A 189 -2.50 14.68 -5.12
CA SER A 189 -2.45 13.22 -5.23
C SER A 189 -2.36 12.70 -6.66
N VAL A 190 -1.75 11.52 -6.82
CA VAL A 190 -1.62 10.79 -8.07
C VAL A 190 -2.25 9.42 -7.92
N HIS A 191 -3.25 9.13 -8.75
CA HIS A 191 -3.72 7.77 -8.95
C HIS A 191 -2.70 7.01 -9.79
N PHE A 192 -1.92 6.16 -9.11
CA PHE A 192 -0.87 5.36 -9.71
C PHE A 192 -1.47 4.27 -10.60
N VAL A 193 -0.95 4.13 -11.82
CA VAL A 193 -1.33 3.03 -12.73
C VAL A 193 -0.12 2.14 -13.04
N HIS A 194 1.01 2.75 -13.39
CA HIS A 194 2.28 2.06 -13.65
C HIS A 194 3.46 3.06 -13.55
N PRO A 195 4.71 2.58 -13.45
CA PRO A 195 5.87 3.43 -13.22
C PRO A 195 6.09 4.52 -14.27
N GLU A 196 5.86 4.25 -15.54
CA GLU A 196 6.06 5.22 -16.62
C GLU A 196 5.07 6.37 -16.52
N GLN A 197 3.80 6.08 -16.20
CA GLN A 197 2.80 7.11 -15.95
C GLN A 197 3.18 7.96 -14.72
N LEU A 198 3.66 7.33 -13.64
CA LEU A 198 4.13 8.07 -12.48
C LEU A 198 5.30 8.98 -12.85
N LYS A 199 6.28 8.48 -13.61
CA LYS A 199 7.42 9.26 -14.08
C LYS A 199 6.98 10.50 -14.85
N ASP A 200 6.08 10.35 -15.81
CA ASP A 200 5.55 11.47 -16.61
C ASP A 200 4.88 12.52 -15.73
N VAL A 201 4.12 12.09 -14.72
CA VAL A 201 3.50 13.00 -13.74
C VAL A 201 4.57 13.73 -12.92
N LEU A 202 5.57 13.01 -12.40
CA LEU A 202 6.65 13.62 -11.60
C LEU A 202 7.45 14.63 -12.43
N VAL A 203 7.71 14.36 -13.71
CA VAL A 203 8.35 15.32 -14.64
C VAL A 203 7.43 16.53 -14.87
N SER A 204 6.14 16.32 -15.14
CA SER A 204 5.19 17.42 -15.37
C SER A 204 5.03 18.35 -14.16
N LYS A 205 5.25 17.83 -12.95
CA LYS A 205 5.24 18.55 -11.68
C LYS A 205 6.60 19.15 -11.31
N ASN A 206 7.62 19.03 -12.16
CA ASN A 206 9.01 19.45 -11.92
C ASN A 206 9.62 18.80 -10.66
N ILE A 207 9.19 17.58 -10.31
CA ILE A 207 9.74 16.79 -9.20
C ILE A 207 10.95 15.97 -9.69
N LEU A 208 10.86 15.42 -10.90
CA LEU A 208 11.96 14.76 -11.59
C LEU A 208 12.40 15.58 -12.80
N ASN A 209 13.69 15.49 -13.13
CA ASN A 209 14.31 16.12 -14.30
C ASN A 209 14.35 15.16 -15.50
#